data_AF-A0A1Y5U070-F1
#
_entry.id   AF-A0A1Y5U070-F1
#
_cell.length_a   1.000
_cell.length_b   1.000
_cell.length_c   1.000
_cell.angle_alpha   90.00
_cell.angle_beta   90.00
_cell.angle_gamma   90.00
#
_symmetry.space_group_name_H-M   'P 1'
#
loop_
_entity.id
_entity.type
_entity.pdbx_description
1 polymer ?
#
loop_
_entity_poly.entity_id
_entity_poly.type
_entity_poly.pdbx_seq_one_letter_code
_entity_poly.pdbx_strand_id
1 'polypeptide(L)'
;MAEFGDRNVFRDVDRSYRRGLVLGLTFAELFLLLVFLLLMALAGTALHWWEEIQKTDVLEASNEQISEKLKAAEEELMALSEIGKRLSDSGLSPEQITTLIASERERLFSQQELARINEENKRIQEEAEEMKRQIDYLRPLAELGTQANAREAALKEALEKLEQLSSERESMQALADIGREFKEWSSPGFVDS
;
A
#
# COMPACT_ATOMS: atom_id res chain seq x y z
N MET A 1 -13.32 105.44 32.67
CA MET A 1 -13.06 104.99 31.29
C MET A 1 -11.75 104.24 31.27
N ALA A 2 -11.81 102.91 31.15
CA ALA A 2 -10.78 102.02 30.57
C ALA A 2 -11.12 100.59 31.00
N GLU A 3 -11.98 99.92 30.24
CA GLU A 3 -12.09 98.47 30.21
C GLU A 3 -11.67 97.99 28.81
N PHE A 4 -11.20 96.75 28.76
CA PHE A 4 -10.87 95.92 27.59
C PHE A 4 -9.42 95.97 27.10
N GLY A 5 -8.62 95.09 27.67
CA GLY A 5 -7.36 94.68 27.07
C GLY A 5 -6.80 93.40 27.66
N ASP A 6 -7.53 92.27 27.64
CA ASP A 6 -6.87 90.96 27.82
C ASP A 6 -7.67 89.69 27.43
N ARG A 7 -8.42 89.72 26.31
CA ARG A 7 -9.18 88.53 25.84
C ARG A 7 -8.51 87.73 24.72
N ASN A 8 -7.30 88.10 24.29
CA ASN A 8 -6.65 87.45 23.15
C ASN A 8 -5.60 86.39 23.53
N VAL A 9 -5.05 86.41 24.76
CA VAL A 9 -3.93 85.51 25.14
C VAL A 9 -4.36 84.04 25.25
N PHE A 10 -5.61 83.75 25.65
CA PHE A 10 -6.10 82.37 25.82
C PHE A 10 -6.40 81.64 24.50
N ARG A 11 -6.56 82.36 23.37
CA ARG A 11 -6.86 81.73 22.06
C ARG A 11 -5.64 81.10 21.39
N ASP A 12 -4.43 81.57 21.70
CA ASP A 12 -3.19 81.08 21.06
C ASP A 12 -2.64 79.81 21.71
N VAL A 13 -2.93 79.58 23.00
CA VAL A 13 -2.53 78.35 23.72
C VAL A 13 -3.28 77.12 23.19
N ASP A 14 -4.58 77.27 22.94
CA ASP A 14 -5.46 76.18 22.44
C ASP A 14 -5.06 75.71 21.03
N ARG A 15 -4.55 76.64 20.22
CA ARG A 15 -4.09 76.36 18.84
C ARG A 15 -2.80 75.56 18.81
N SER A 16 -1.90 75.83 19.76
CA SER A 16 -0.65 75.10 19.92
C SER A 16 -0.88 73.69 20.47
N TYR A 17 -1.81 73.54 21.42
CA TYR A 17 -2.17 72.24 21.99
C TYR A 17 -2.81 71.30 20.95
N ARG A 18 -3.74 71.80 20.13
CA ARG A 18 -4.36 71.00 19.05
C ARG A 18 -3.35 70.54 17.99
N ARG A 19 -2.33 71.35 17.70
CA ARG A 19 -1.24 70.97 16.79
C ARG A 19 -0.36 69.87 17.39
N GLY A 20 -0.05 69.94 18.68
CA GLY A 20 0.67 68.88 19.40
C GLY A 20 -0.10 67.55 19.42
N LEU A 21 -1.43 67.60 19.55
CA LEU A 21 -2.30 66.41 19.54
C LEU A 21 -2.30 65.71 18.18
N VAL A 22 -2.43 66.46 17.07
CA VAL A 22 -2.40 65.90 15.71
C VAL A 22 -1.03 65.32 15.39
N LEU A 23 0.04 65.98 15.83
CA LEU A 23 1.42 65.49 15.62
C LEU A 23 1.71 64.23 16.46
N GLY A 24 1.20 64.17 17.69
CA GLY A 24 1.27 62.97 18.54
C GLY A 24 0.52 61.78 17.95
N LEU A 25 -0.64 62.03 17.31
CA LEU A 25 -1.39 60.99 16.59
C LEU A 25 -0.57 60.39 15.44
N THR A 26 0.10 61.24 14.64
CA THR A 26 0.94 60.78 13.53
C THR A 26 2.16 60.00 13.99
N PHE A 27 2.74 60.36 15.14
CA PHE A 27 3.89 59.64 15.70
C PHE A 27 3.49 58.26 16.25
N ALA A 28 2.33 58.17 16.90
CA ALA A 28 1.77 56.91 17.37
C ALA A 28 1.44 55.96 16.21
N GLU A 29 0.89 56.48 15.12
CA GLU A 29 0.60 55.70 13.91
C GLU A 29 1.89 55.17 13.24
N LEU A 30 2.92 56.00 13.11
CA LEU A 30 4.23 55.57 12.62
C LEU A 30 4.85 54.47 13.50
N PHE A 31 4.71 54.60 14.82
CA PHE A 31 5.19 53.58 15.76
C PHE A 31 4.42 52.27 15.60
N LEU A 32 3.09 52.32 15.45
CA LEU A 32 2.26 51.14 15.20
C LEU A 32 2.65 50.46 13.88
N LEU A 33 2.90 51.21 12.81
CA LEU A 33 3.37 50.65 11.54
C LEU A 33 4.75 49.98 11.68
N LEU A 34 5.66 50.57 12.45
CA LEU A 34 6.97 49.98 12.75
C LEU A 34 6.85 48.67 13.51
N VAL A 35 6.02 48.63 14.56
CA VAL A 35 5.77 47.41 15.33
C VAL A 35 5.11 46.35 14.45
N PHE A 36 4.15 46.74 13.62
CA PHE A 36 3.49 45.82 12.70
C PHE A 36 4.47 45.20 11.69
N LEU A 37 5.35 46.01 11.09
CA LEU A 37 6.40 45.52 10.19
C LEU A 37 7.36 44.57 10.91
N LEU A 38 7.73 44.88 12.15
CA LEU A 38 8.59 44.03 12.96
C LEU A 38 7.92 42.68 13.27
N LEU A 39 6.63 42.69 13.61
CA LEU A 39 5.85 41.46 13.85
C LEU A 39 5.73 40.60 12.59
N MET A 40 5.52 41.23 11.42
CA MET A 40 5.49 40.53 10.14
C MET A 40 6.84 39.87 9.80
N ALA A 41 7.95 40.58 10.05
CA ALA A 41 9.28 40.03 9.85
C ALA A 41 9.53 38.82 10.78
N LEU A 42 9.12 38.93 12.05
CA LEU A 42 9.24 37.84 13.03
C LEU A 42 8.38 36.63 12.68
N ALA A 43 7.16 36.85 12.20
CA ALA A 43 6.27 35.78 11.76
C ALA A 43 6.87 35.03 10.56
N GLY A 44 7.45 35.76 9.60
CA GLY A 44 8.13 35.18 8.45
C GLY A 44 9.33 34.31 8.83
N THR A 45 10.17 34.78 9.76
CA THR A 45 11.33 33.98 10.23
C THR A 45 10.89 32.74 11.02
N ALA A 46 9.84 32.86 11.84
CA ALA A 46 9.28 31.73 12.58
C ALA A 46 8.74 30.64 11.64
N LEU A 47 8.04 31.01 10.57
CA LEU A 47 7.56 30.07 9.55
C LEU A 47 8.71 29.37 8.85
N HIS A 48 9.76 30.12 8.46
CA HIS A 48 10.92 29.54 7.80
C HIS A 48 11.64 28.50 8.68
N TRP A 49 11.79 28.78 9.97
CA TRP A 49 12.38 27.81 10.90
C TRP A 49 11.50 26.58 11.11
N TRP A 50 10.18 26.76 11.13
CA TRP A 50 9.25 25.63 11.25
C TRP A 50 9.33 24.68 10.06
N GLU A 51 9.41 25.21 8.84
CA GLU A 51 9.60 24.40 7.63
C GLU A 51 10.91 23.63 7.66
N GLU A 52 11.99 24.25 8.13
CA GLU A 52 13.30 23.59 8.19
C GLU A 52 13.31 22.46 9.23
N ILE A 53 12.67 22.66 10.38
CA ILE A 53 12.48 21.60 11.39
C ILE A 53 11.67 20.43 10.82
N GLN A 54 10.59 20.70 10.09
CA GLN A 54 9.80 19.63 9.47
C GLN A 54 10.61 18.84 8.44
N LYS A 55 11.48 19.50 7.66
CA LYS A 55 12.38 18.79 6.74
C LYS A 55 13.37 17.92 7.49
N THR A 56 13.93 18.40 8.60
CA THR A 56 14.85 17.59 9.40
C THR A 56 14.17 16.37 10.01
N ASP A 57 12.93 16.49 10.49
CA ASP A 57 12.17 15.36 11.04
C ASP A 57 11.89 14.30 9.98
N VAL A 58 11.55 14.72 8.76
CA VAL A 58 11.34 13.80 7.63
C VAL A 58 12.65 13.12 7.22
N LEU A 59 13.77 13.84 7.23
CA LEU A 59 15.09 13.28 6.94
C LEU A 59 15.53 12.28 8.03
N GLU A 60 15.24 12.57 9.30
CA GLU A 60 15.54 11.68 10.41
C GLU A 60 14.73 10.38 10.32
N ALA A 61 13.43 10.47 10.06
CA ALA A 61 12.58 9.30 9.83
C ALA A 61 13.04 8.47 8.63
N SER A 62 13.48 9.12 7.54
CA SER A 62 14.06 8.42 6.39
C SER A 62 15.38 7.74 6.73
N ASN A 63 16.23 8.36 7.54
CA ASN A 63 17.50 7.76 7.98
C ASN A 63 17.27 6.56 8.90
N GLU A 64 16.27 6.61 9.77
CA GLU A 64 15.88 5.48 10.62
C GLU A 64 15.44 4.29 9.76
N GLN A 65 14.58 4.51 8.76
CA GLN A 65 14.16 3.46 7.82
C GLN A 65 15.35 2.88 7.03
N ILE A 66 16.30 3.72 6.61
CA ILE A 66 17.51 3.24 5.92
C ILE A 66 18.37 2.41 6.88
N SER A 67 18.52 2.84 8.13
CA SER A 67 19.27 2.11 9.15
C SER A 67 18.65 0.75 9.46
N GLU A 68 17.33 0.66 9.57
CA GLU A 68 16.61 -0.61 9.75
C GLU A 68 16.81 -1.54 8.55
N LYS A 69 16.67 -1.03 7.33
CA LYS A 69 16.94 -1.81 6.11
C LYS A 69 18.38 -2.29 6.04
N LEU A 70 19.33 -1.47 6.48
CA LEU A 70 20.75 -1.84 6.51
C LEU A 70 21.00 -2.96 7.52
N LYS A 71 20.41 -2.88 8.72
CA LYS A 71 20.50 -3.94 9.73
C LYS A 71 19.88 -5.25 9.24
N ALA A 72 18.69 -5.20 8.64
CA ALA A 72 18.05 -6.38 8.08
C ALA A 72 18.92 -7.02 6.98
N ALA A 73 19.50 -6.20 6.09
CA ALA A 73 20.41 -6.70 5.05
C ALA A 73 21.69 -7.29 5.64
N GLU A 74 22.26 -6.70 6.71
CA GLU A 74 23.42 -7.25 7.41
C GLU A 74 23.12 -8.61 8.06
N GLU A 75 21.95 -8.75 8.69
CA GLU A 75 21.49 -10.02 9.25
C GLU A 75 21.32 -11.09 8.17
N GLU A 76 20.71 -10.74 7.03
CA GLU A 76 20.60 -11.65 5.87
C GLU A 76 21.98 -12.07 5.34
N LEU A 77 22.92 -11.13 5.25
CA LEU A 77 24.28 -11.41 4.76
C LEU A 77 25.05 -12.31 5.73
N MET A 78 24.89 -12.12 7.04
CA MET A 78 25.44 -13.03 8.05
C MET A 78 24.84 -14.43 7.94
N ALA A 79 23.53 -14.54 7.77
CA ALA A 79 22.86 -15.84 7.57
C ALA A 79 23.35 -16.54 6.30
N LEU A 80 23.48 -15.81 5.19
CA LEU A 80 24.04 -16.33 3.94
C LEU A 80 25.50 -16.75 4.07
N SER A 81 26.30 -15.99 4.83
CA SER A 81 27.69 -16.33 5.12
C SER A 81 27.80 -17.61 5.94
N GLU A 82 26.94 -17.79 6.94
CA GLU A 82 26.90 -19.00 7.75
C GLU A 82 26.45 -20.22 6.92
N ILE A 83 25.45 -20.05 6.06
CA ILE A 83 25.03 -21.07 5.09
C ILE A 83 26.20 -21.43 4.17
N GLY A 84 26.90 -20.43 3.63
CA GLY A 84 28.08 -20.64 2.78
C GLY A 84 29.22 -21.38 3.49
N LYS A 85 29.49 -21.07 4.76
CA LYS A 85 30.46 -21.81 5.58
C LYS A 85 30.03 -23.26 5.79
N ARG A 86 28.78 -23.51 6.18
CA ARG A 86 28.25 -24.88 6.38
C ARG A 86 28.30 -25.70 5.09
N LEU A 87 28.01 -25.06 3.95
CA LEU A 87 28.13 -25.68 2.63
C LEU A 87 29.60 -25.99 2.28
N SER A 88 30.53 -25.08 2.55
CA SER A 88 31.96 -25.33 2.39
C SER A 88 32.46 -26.48 3.27
N ASP A 89 32.02 -26.53 4.53
CA ASP A 89 32.40 -27.56 5.50
C ASP A 89 31.80 -28.93 5.15
N SER A 90 30.69 -28.96 4.41
CA SER A 90 30.06 -30.19 3.92
C SER A 90 30.82 -30.88 2.79
N GLY A 91 31.91 -30.28 2.28
CA GLY A 91 32.77 -30.86 1.25
C GLY A 91 32.12 -30.99 -0.12
N LEU A 92 30.95 -30.38 -0.32
CA LEU A 92 30.25 -30.34 -1.60
C LEU A 92 30.99 -29.40 -2.56
N SER A 93 31.18 -29.85 -3.81
CA SER A 93 31.74 -28.97 -4.84
C SER A 93 30.74 -27.85 -5.18
N PRO A 94 31.20 -26.68 -5.64
CA PRO A 94 30.33 -25.60 -6.09
C PRO A 94 29.29 -26.06 -7.12
N GLU A 95 29.67 -26.98 -8.02
CA GLU A 95 28.75 -27.57 -8.99
C GLU A 95 27.64 -28.37 -8.29
N GLN A 96 27.97 -29.21 -7.31
CA GLN A 96 26.97 -30.00 -6.56
C GLN A 96 25.98 -29.11 -5.81
N ILE A 97 26.45 -28.00 -5.24
CA ILE A 97 25.59 -27.02 -4.56
C ILE A 97 24.62 -26.38 -5.56
N THR A 98 25.10 -25.98 -6.73
CA THR A 98 24.22 -25.40 -7.77
C THR A 98 23.17 -26.39 -8.25
N THR A 99 23.52 -27.67 -8.41
CA THR A 99 22.55 -28.72 -8.79
C THR A 99 21.51 -28.94 -7.70
N LEU A 100 21.92 -28.92 -6.42
CA LEU A 100 21.02 -29.09 -5.29
C LEU A 100 20.03 -27.91 -5.14
N ILE A 101 20.51 -26.68 -5.36
CA ILE A 101 19.66 -25.48 -5.35
C ILE A 101 18.67 -25.54 -6.52
N ALA A 102 19.12 -25.96 -7.70
CA ALA A 102 18.26 -26.09 -8.88
C ALA A 102 17.15 -27.13 -8.66
N SER A 103 17.48 -28.32 -8.15
CA SER A 103 16.51 -29.37 -7.90
C SER A 103 15.53 -29.03 -6.78
N GLU A 104 15.98 -28.36 -5.71
CA GLU A 104 15.09 -27.95 -4.63
C GLU A 104 14.17 -26.79 -5.05
N ARG A 105 14.66 -25.87 -5.89
CA ARG A 105 13.83 -24.81 -6.49
C ARG A 105 12.74 -25.39 -7.36
N GLU A 106 13.07 -26.37 -8.20
CA GLU A 106 12.10 -27.06 -9.05
C GLU A 106 11.05 -27.79 -8.20
N ARG A 107 11.47 -28.49 -7.14
CA ARG A 107 10.57 -29.15 -6.19
C ARG A 107 9.60 -28.18 -5.51
N LEU A 108 10.10 -27.05 -5.02
CA LEU A 108 9.28 -26.02 -4.37
C LEU A 108 8.27 -25.41 -5.35
N PHE A 109 8.72 -25.14 -6.58
CA PHE A 109 7.84 -24.63 -7.63
C PHE A 109 6.72 -25.62 -7.94
N SER A 110 7.05 -26.90 -8.13
CA SER A 110 6.03 -27.94 -8.34
C SER A 110 5.08 -28.09 -7.15
N GLN A 111 5.56 -27.95 -5.91
CA GLN A 111 4.69 -27.99 -4.73
C GLN A 111 3.72 -26.81 -4.69
N GLN A 112 4.20 -25.61 -5.02
CA GLN A 112 3.39 -24.40 -5.02
C GLN A 112 2.34 -24.43 -6.14
N GLU A 113 2.72 -24.94 -7.32
CA GLU A 113 1.81 -25.09 -8.45
C GLU A 113 0.75 -26.15 -8.20
N LEU A 114 1.12 -27.29 -7.60
CA LEU A 114 0.16 -28.30 -7.14
C LEU A 114 -0.79 -27.76 -6.07
N ALA A 115 -0.31 -26.95 -5.13
CA ALA A 115 -1.15 -26.33 -4.11
C ALA A 115 -2.18 -25.38 -4.74
N ARG A 116 -1.75 -24.57 -5.72
CA ARG A 116 -2.62 -23.67 -6.47
C ARG A 116 -3.69 -24.43 -7.27
N ILE A 117 -3.28 -25.47 -8.00
CA ILE A 117 -4.21 -26.33 -8.75
C ILE A 117 -5.21 -27.01 -7.82
N ASN A 118 -4.79 -27.43 -6.63
CA ASN A 118 -5.67 -28.08 -5.67
C ASN A 118 -6.68 -27.10 -5.06
N GLU A 119 -6.27 -25.86 -4.79
CA GLU A 119 -7.16 -24.80 -4.31
C GLU A 119 -8.19 -24.40 -5.39
N GLU A 120 -7.75 -24.30 -6.65
CA GLU A 120 -8.62 -24.02 -7.79
C GLU A 120 -9.63 -25.14 -8.06
N ASN A 121 -9.20 -26.41 -7.99
CA ASN A 121 -10.10 -27.56 -8.08
C ASN A 121 -11.16 -27.57 -6.97
N LYS A 122 -10.77 -27.21 -5.74
CA LYS A 122 -11.71 -27.11 -4.62
C LYS A 122 -12.79 -26.06 -4.89
N ARG A 123 -12.39 -24.89 -5.40
CA ARG A 123 -13.33 -23.82 -5.75
C ARG A 123 -14.29 -24.25 -6.86
N ILE A 124 -13.80 -24.88 -7.92
CA ILE A 124 -14.64 -25.41 -9.01
C ILE A 124 -15.64 -26.45 -8.48
N GLN A 125 -15.21 -27.30 -7.55
CA GLN A 125 -16.09 -28.30 -6.94
C GLN A 125 -17.20 -27.67 -6.09
N GLU A 126 -16.88 -26.61 -5.34
CA GLU A 126 -17.88 -25.84 -4.58
C GLU A 126 -18.90 -25.15 -5.51
N GLU A 127 -18.42 -24.51 -6.60
CA GLU A 127 -19.29 -23.89 -7.61
C GLU A 127 -20.20 -24.91 -8.31
N ALA A 128 -19.69 -26.10 -8.64
CA ALA A 128 -20.46 -27.17 -9.28
C ALA A 128 -21.56 -27.73 -8.34
N GLU A 129 -21.26 -27.91 -7.06
CA GLU A 129 -22.25 -28.34 -6.06
C GLU A 129 -23.33 -27.28 -5.83
N GLU A 130 -22.97 -25.99 -5.82
CA GLU A 130 -23.95 -24.91 -5.75
C GLU A 130 -24.87 -24.89 -6.98
N MET A 131 -24.30 -25.01 -8.17
CA MET A 131 -25.07 -25.05 -9.42
C MET A 131 -26.00 -26.26 -9.48
N LYS A 132 -25.54 -27.42 -9.00
CA LYS A 132 -26.37 -28.63 -8.87
C LYS A 132 -27.56 -28.40 -7.93
N ARG A 133 -27.35 -27.74 -6.79
CA ARG A 133 -28.45 -27.36 -5.88
C ARG A 133 -29.45 -26.42 -6.55
N GLN A 134 -28.98 -25.45 -7.34
CA GLN A 134 -29.85 -24.55 -8.10
C GLN A 134 -30.68 -25.33 -9.13
N ILE A 135 -30.07 -26.27 -9.86
CA ILE A 135 -30.78 -27.15 -10.80
C ILE A 135 -31.83 -27.99 -10.09
N ASP A 136 -31.47 -28.62 -8.96
CA ASP A 136 -32.40 -29.46 -8.18
C ASP A 136 -33.57 -28.64 -7.61
N TYR A 137 -33.35 -27.37 -7.23
CA TYR A 137 -34.41 -26.46 -6.81
C TYR A 137 -35.34 -26.05 -7.96
N LEU A 138 -34.78 -25.81 -9.15
CA LEU A 138 -35.55 -25.41 -10.33
C LEU A 138 -36.29 -26.57 -10.99
N ARG A 139 -35.85 -27.83 -10.80
CA ARG A 139 -36.45 -29.03 -11.38
C ARG A 139 -37.96 -29.20 -11.06
N PRO A 140 -38.42 -29.20 -9.79
CA PRO A 140 -39.85 -29.31 -9.49
C PRO A 140 -40.66 -28.06 -9.90
N LEU A 141 -40.01 -26.89 -10.02
CA LEU A 141 -40.66 -25.65 -10.48
C LEU A 141 -40.88 -25.64 -12.00
N ALA A 142 -40.10 -26.40 -12.77
CA ALA A 142 -40.32 -26.60 -14.20
C ALA A 142 -41.52 -27.52 -14.48
N GLU A 143 -41.82 -28.44 -13.58
CA GLU A 143 -42.99 -29.34 -13.67
C GLU A 143 -44.32 -28.60 -13.42
N LEU A 144 -44.29 -27.44 -12.74
CA LEU A 144 -45.42 -26.54 -12.50
C LEU A 144 -45.48 -25.44 -13.57
N GLY A 145 -45.92 -25.81 -14.77
CA GLY A 145 -45.94 -24.93 -15.95
C GLY A 145 -46.68 -23.60 -15.72
N THR A 146 -46.00 -22.47 -16.02
CA THR A 146 -46.57 -21.21 -16.55
C THR A 146 -45.54 -20.08 -16.78
N GLN A 147 -44.23 -20.30 -16.53
CA GLN A 147 -43.15 -19.39 -16.99
C GLN A 147 -42.03 -20.15 -17.75
N ALA A 148 -42.42 -21.09 -18.63
CA ALA A 148 -41.52 -22.09 -19.21
C ALA A 148 -40.36 -21.52 -20.07
N ASN A 149 -40.59 -20.54 -20.94
CA ASN A 149 -39.59 -20.18 -21.95
C ASN A 149 -38.35 -19.43 -21.41
N ALA A 150 -38.51 -18.50 -20.47
CA ALA A 150 -37.37 -17.79 -19.88
C ALA A 150 -36.58 -18.67 -18.89
N ARG A 151 -37.25 -19.67 -18.30
CA ARG A 151 -36.68 -20.56 -17.29
C ARG A 151 -36.00 -21.78 -17.90
N GLU A 152 -36.53 -22.31 -19.01
CA GLU A 152 -35.89 -23.35 -19.81
C GLU A 152 -34.57 -22.84 -20.43
N ALA A 153 -34.53 -21.57 -20.84
CA ALA A 153 -33.29 -20.91 -21.27
C ALA A 153 -32.24 -20.85 -20.15
N ALA A 154 -32.64 -20.45 -18.93
CA ALA A 154 -31.74 -20.40 -17.77
C ALA A 154 -31.25 -21.80 -17.33
N LEU A 155 -32.11 -22.83 -17.42
CA LEU A 155 -31.73 -24.21 -17.11
C LEU A 155 -30.72 -24.76 -18.14
N LYS A 156 -30.93 -24.44 -19.42
CA LYS A 156 -30.03 -24.84 -20.51
C LYS A 156 -28.66 -24.16 -20.39
N GLU A 157 -28.65 -22.87 -20.07
CA GLU A 157 -27.41 -22.11 -19.82
C GLU A 157 -26.63 -22.66 -18.60
N ALA A 158 -27.34 -22.99 -17.51
CA ALA A 158 -26.71 -23.61 -16.34
C ALA A 158 -26.12 -25.00 -16.65
N LEU A 159 -26.80 -25.82 -17.47
CA LEU A 159 -26.30 -27.13 -17.89
C LEU A 159 -25.06 -27.02 -18.77
N GLU A 160 -25.05 -26.11 -19.73
CA GLU A 160 -23.91 -25.88 -20.62
C GLU A 160 -22.68 -25.37 -19.83
N LYS A 161 -22.90 -24.50 -18.86
CA LYS A 161 -21.85 -24.02 -17.96
C LYS A 161 -21.30 -25.13 -17.05
N LEU A 162 -22.15 -26.05 -16.59
CA LEU A 162 -21.73 -27.20 -15.79
C LEU A 162 -20.90 -28.18 -16.62
N GLU A 163 -21.26 -28.40 -17.89
CA GLU A 163 -20.49 -29.22 -18.82
C GLU A 163 -19.11 -28.62 -19.10
N GLN A 164 -19.02 -27.30 -19.31
CA GLN A 164 -17.74 -26.59 -19.47
C GLN A 164 -16.85 -26.71 -18.22
N LEU A 165 -17.41 -26.47 -17.03
CA LEU A 165 -16.66 -26.62 -15.76
C LEU A 165 -16.21 -28.07 -15.53
N SER A 166 -16.99 -29.06 -15.99
CA SER A 166 -16.61 -30.46 -15.91
C SER A 166 -15.45 -30.81 -16.83
N SER A 167 -15.44 -30.30 -18.08
CA SER A 167 -14.31 -30.51 -18.98
C SER A 167 -13.05 -29.78 -18.52
N GLU A 168 -13.22 -28.57 -17.96
CA GLU A 168 -12.13 -27.79 -17.38
C GLU A 168 -11.51 -28.54 -16.20
N ARG A 169 -12.33 -29.10 -15.30
CA ARG A 169 -11.86 -29.97 -14.21
C ARG A 169 -11.10 -31.20 -14.73
N GLU A 170 -11.62 -31.89 -15.74
CA GLU A 170 -10.95 -33.06 -16.33
C GLU A 170 -9.59 -32.69 -16.93
N SER A 171 -9.50 -31.55 -17.62
CA SER A 171 -8.23 -31.04 -18.16
C SER A 171 -7.23 -30.64 -17.07
N MET A 172 -7.67 -29.99 -15.99
CA MET A 172 -6.82 -29.68 -14.85
C MET A 172 -6.35 -30.94 -14.12
N GLN A 173 -7.21 -31.96 -14.05
CA GLN A 173 -6.86 -33.24 -13.43
C GLN A 173 -5.86 -34.02 -14.30
N ALA A 174 -6.00 -34.00 -15.62
CA ALA A 174 -5.02 -34.57 -16.54
C ALA A 174 -3.66 -33.85 -16.44
N LEU A 175 -3.64 -32.52 -16.31
CA LEU A 175 -2.41 -31.76 -16.08
C LEU A 175 -1.76 -32.10 -14.73
N ALA A 176 -2.56 -32.30 -13.68
CA ALA A 176 -2.06 -32.75 -12.38
C ALA A 176 -1.49 -34.18 -12.41
N ASP A 177 -2.06 -35.07 -13.23
CA ASP A 177 -1.57 -36.43 -13.44
C ASP A 177 -0.24 -36.44 -14.22
N ILE A 178 -0.14 -35.65 -15.29
CA ILE A 178 1.11 -35.47 -16.05
C ILE A 178 2.21 -34.86 -15.15
N GLY A 179 1.87 -33.88 -14.31
CA GLY A 179 2.79 -33.30 -13.34
C GLY A 179 3.28 -34.30 -12.28
N ARG A 180 2.46 -35.30 -11.93
CA ARG A 180 2.85 -36.39 -11.03
C ARG A 180 3.79 -37.39 -11.70
N GLU A 181 3.51 -37.79 -12.94
CA GLU A 181 4.37 -38.71 -13.71
C GLU A 181 5.75 -38.10 -13.98
N PHE A 182 5.81 -36.81 -14.34
CA PHE A 182 7.09 -36.12 -14.55
C PHE A 182 7.96 -36.08 -13.28
N LYS A 183 7.32 -35.98 -12.11
CA LYS A 183 7.99 -36.01 -10.80
C LYS A 183 8.53 -37.40 -10.42
N GLU A 184 7.90 -38.47 -10.90
CA GLU A 184 8.42 -39.83 -10.74
C GLU A 184 9.65 -40.07 -11.63
N TRP A 185 9.68 -39.48 -12.83
CA TRP A 185 10.82 -39.60 -13.75
C TRP A 185 12.02 -38.73 -13.36
N SER A 186 11.80 -37.60 -12.67
CA SER A 186 12.87 -36.71 -12.19
C SER A 186 13.44 -37.09 -10.83
N SER A 187 12.94 -38.17 -10.20
CA SER A 187 13.56 -38.72 -8.99
C SER A 187 14.90 -39.42 -9.33
N PRO A 188 16.02 -39.01 -8.71
CA PRO A 188 17.34 -39.56 -9.00
C PRO A 188 17.47 -40.96 -8.36
N GLY A 189 16.93 -41.97 -9.02
CA GLY A 189 17.02 -43.37 -8.62
C GLY A 189 17.16 -44.35 -9.78
N PHE A 190 17.26 -43.88 -11.02
CA PHE A 190 17.30 -44.73 -12.22
C PHE A 190 18.58 -44.52 -13.03
N VAL A 191 19.72 -44.65 -12.37
CA VAL A 191 21.00 -44.99 -13.02
C VAL A 191 21.71 -45.97 -12.09
N ASP A 192 21.46 -47.27 -12.29
CA ASP A 192 22.48 -48.33 -12.29
C ASP A 192 21.81 -49.71 -12.23
N SER A 193 21.87 -50.42 -13.36
CA SER A 193 22.24 -51.85 -13.51
C SER A 193 22.15 -52.24 -14.99
#